data_AF-A0A1Y6MN55-F1
#
_entry.id   AF-A0A1Y6MN55-F1
#
_cell.length_a   1.000
_cell.length_b   1.000
_cell.length_c   1.000
_cell.angle_alpha   90.00
_cell.angle_beta   90.00
_cell.angle_gamma   90.00
#
_symmetry.space_group_name_H-M   'P 1'
#
loop_
_entity.id
_entity.type
_entity.pdbx_description
1 polymer ?
#
loop_
_entity_poly.entity_id
_entity_poly.type
_entity_poly.pdbx_seq_one_letter_code
_entity_poly.pdbx_strand_id
1 'polypeptide(L)'
;MPMSQYLLPTFLCVSVSLLSGCNDDNTNSTTTTDESEPVLAVTNDDCDLDNVQLLDFTPWQRENGYWVGDYTLLGADGTPQVSSRWPYQYDNYQGFIHLEVIGNSIKQRNVFLYPPKKAELCDETTMALGNGICGINGNEKIFSADQQATDCNGNLAGPFESFGMTLDTHTTLIGDDTVLYQVRMPDGGIMQNQLTTLPPNDTRVRTAQGFFNGNPTYASYYRERKVTEAEFFQLLAAARAEYNILETDYCGYDNTNQPSQTTCDDHFGLDRSADQ
;
A
#
# COMPACT_ATOMS: atom_id res chain seq x y z
N MET A 1 31.61 38.12 54.27
CA MET A 1 32.94 38.16 53.62
C MET A 1 32.96 37.11 52.52
N PRO A 2 33.47 37.44 51.33
CA PRO A 2 32.62 38.03 50.31
C PRO A 2 32.77 37.40 48.90
N MET A 3 31.92 37.92 48.01
CA MET A 3 31.91 37.84 46.55
C MET A 3 33.29 37.77 45.87
N SER A 4 33.32 37.12 44.70
CA SER A 4 34.04 37.69 43.56
C SER A 4 33.28 37.42 42.25
N GLN A 5 32.91 38.53 41.61
CA GLN A 5 32.43 38.66 40.24
C GLN A 5 33.61 38.66 39.26
N TYR A 6 33.29 38.79 37.96
CA TYR A 6 34.14 39.19 36.82
C TYR A 6 34.82 38.01 36.10
N LEU A 7 34.84 37.88 34.76
CA LEU A 7 34.63 38.80 33.64
C LEU A 7 34.31 37.99 32.34
N LEU A 8 33.53 38.60 31.45
CA LEU A 8 33.46 38.28 30.02
C LEU A 8 34.79 38.61 29.31
N PRO A 9 35.07 37.94 28.18
CA PRO A 9 35.75 38.60 27.07
C PRO A 9 34.91 38.56 25.78
N THR A 10 34.57 39.74 25.31
CA THR A 10 34.31 40.12 23.92
C THR A 10 35.50 39.78 23.01
N PHE A 11 35.25 39.19 21.85
CA PHE A 11 35.99 39.34 20.58
C PHE A 11 35.06 38.83 19.47
N LEU A 12 34.90 39.40 18.28
CA LEU A 12 35.28 40.68 17.68
C LEU A 12 34.56 40.65 16.32
N CYS A 13 33.71 41.64 16.03
CA CYS A 13 33.35 41.93 14.65
C CYS A 13 34.60 42.44 13.94
N VAL A 14 34.99 41.81 12.83
CA VAL A 14 35.81 42.45 11.81
C VAL A 14 34.94 42.63 10.57
N SER A 15 34.41 43.83 10.44
CA SER A 15 34.00 44.46 9.20
C SER A 15 35.16 45.29 8.64
N VAL A 16 35.46 45.15 7.36
CA VAL A 16 36.09 46.16 6.47
C VAL A 16 35.51 45.85 5.08
N SER A 17 34.46 46.53 4.59
CA SER A 17 34.39 47.90 4.03
C SER A 17 35.38 48.08 2.86
N LEU A 18 34.99 48.52 1.65
CA LEU A 18 34.59 49.89 1.29
C LEU A 18 34.00 49.86 -0.15
N LEU A 19 32.82 50.46 -0.38
CA LEU A 19 32.55 51.73 -1.11
C LEU A 19 32.74 51.65 -2.65
N SER A 20 31.89 52.22 -3.50
CA SER A 20 31.07 53.45 -3.45
C SER A 20 29.69 53.23 -4.10
N GLY A 21 28.58 53.89 -3.73
CA GLY A 21 28.32 55.34 -3.90
C GLY A 21 28.25 55.69 -5.40
N CYS A 22 27.16 56.16 -6.01
CA CYS A 22 26.19 57.18 -5.57
C CYS A 22 24.78 56.96 -6.17
N ASN A 23 23.78 57.50 -5.48
CA ASN A 23 22.40 57.68 -5.92
C ASN A 23 22.21 59.06 -6.60
N ASP A 24 21.01 59.23 -7.17
CA ASP A 24 20.33 60.45 -7.63
C ASP A 24 20.51 60.78 -9.13
N ASP A 25 19.49 60.51 -9.95
CA ASP A 25 18.45 61.52 -10.22
C ASP A 25 17.32 61.01 -11.12
N ASN A 26 16.13 61.57 -10.86
CA ASN A 26 14.88 61.41 -11.58
C ASN A 26 14.92 62.16 -12.93
N THR A 27 14.51 61.55 -14.05
CA THR A 27 13.74 62.24 -15.11
C THR A 27 13.18 61.28 -16.17
N ASN A 28 11.91 61.56 -16.48
CA ASN A 28 11.05 60.99 -17.49
C ASN A 28 11.67 60.98 -18.91
N SER A 29 11.59 59.86 -19.63
CA SER A 29 11.66 59.88 -21.11
C SER A 29 10.81 58.74 -21.69
N THR A 30 9.69 59.15 -22.28
CA THR A 30 8.82 58.34 -23.13
C THR A 30 9.55 58.02 -24.44
N THR A 31 9.66 56.75 -24.80
CA THR A 31 9.62 56.34 -26.22
C THR A 31 9.25 54.86 -26.35
N THR A 32 8.22 54.67 -27.16
CA THR A 32 7.55 53.46 -27.65
C THR A 32 8.44 52.53 -28.48
N THR A 33 8.25 51.21 -28.28
CA THR A 33 8.28 50.07 -29.24
C THR A 33 8.09 48.84 -28.35
N ASP A 34 6.89 48.31 -28.13
CA ASP A 34 6.07 47.51 -29.06
C ASP A 34 6.87 46.45 -29.83
N GLU A 35 7.39 45.46 -29.09
CA GLU A 35 7.57 44.10 -29.57
C GLU A 35 7.19 43.16 -28.42
N SER A 36 5.92 42.76 -28.38
CA SER A 36 5.49 41.65 -27.55
C SER A 36 6.15 40.39 -28.07
N GLU A 37 7.19 39.93 -27.39
CA GLU A 37 7.69 38.57 -27.58
C GLU A 37 6.52 37.59 -27.42
N PRO A 38 6.38 36.59 -28.30
CA PRO A 38 5.37 35.57 -28.10
C PRO A 38 5.80 34.80 -26.85
N VAL A 39 5.10 35.07 -25.74
CA VAL A 39 5.08 34.15 -24.61
C VAL A 39 4.58 32.84 -25.19
N LEU A 40 5.50 31.91 -25.45
CA LEU A 40 5.21 30.52 -25.70
C LEU A 40 4.43 30.07 -24.48
N ALA A 41 3.09 30.08 -24.61
CA ALA A 41 2.21 29.37 -23.73
C ALA A 41 2.69 27.92 -23.79
N VAL A 42 3.46 27.51 -22.78
CA VAL A 42 3.62 26.11 -22.45
C VAL A 42 2.20 25.65 -22.17
N THR A 43 1.59 25.08 -23.20
CA THR A 43 0.40 24.26 -23.03
C THR A 43 0.78 23.29 -21.92
N ASN A 44 0.04 23.27 -20.82
CA ASN A 44 0.07 22.13 -19.92
C ASN A 44 -0.08 20.92 -20.85
N ASP A 45 0.96 20.09 -20.94
CA ASP A 45 0.84 18.77 -21.56
C ASP A 45 -0.24 18.08 -20.75
N ASP A 46 -1.48 18.09 -21.28
CA ASP A 46 -2.55 17.26 -20.76
C ASP A 46 -2.05 15.84 -20.91
N CYS A 47 -1.66 15.26 -19.78
CA CYS A 47 -1.22 13.90 -19.69
C CYS A 47 -2.29 12.98 -20.28
N ASP A 48 -1.96 12.25 -21.34
CA ASP A 48 -2.84 11.25 -21.93
C ASP A 48 -2.81 9.97 -21.09
N LEU A 49 -3.70 9.90 -20.11
CA LEU A 49 -3.79 8.81 -19.15
C LEU A 49 -4.04 7.45 -19.81
N ASP A 50 -4.74 7.40 -20.94
CA ASP A 50 -5.07 6.16 -21.64
C ASP A 50 -3.83 5.50 -22.27
N ASN A 51 -2.80 6.30 -22.54
CA ASN A 51 -1.55 5.84 -23.14
C ASN A 51 -0.39 5.65 -22.15
N VAL A 52 -0.60 5.95 -20.86
CA VAL A 52 0.39 5.67 -19.81
C VAL A 52 0.71 4.17 -19.77
N GLN A 53 1.99 3.83 -19.91
CA GLN A 53 2.48 2.46 -19.75
C GLN A 53 3.08 2.31 -18.36
N LEU A 54 2.36 1.67 -17.44
CA LEU A 54 2.84 1.50 -16.07
C LEU A 54 4.14 0.69 -16.01
N LEU A 55 4.35 -0.23 -16.95
CA LEU A 55 5.60 -0.98 -17.05
C LEU A 55 6.82 -0.13 -17.48
N ASP A 56 6.67 1.16 -17.78
CA ASP A 56 7.82 2.06 -17.95
C ASP A 56 8.43 2.47 -16.60
N PHE A 57 7.71 2.29 -15.49
CA PHE A 57 8.18 2.61 -14.15
C PHE A 57 8.75 1.37 -13.44
N THR A 58 9.98 1.49 -12.95
CA THR A 58 10.69 0.40 -12.26
C THR A 58 9.88 -0.24 -11.12
N PRO A 59 9.18 0.50 -10.24
CA PRO A 59 8.36 -0.12 -9.19
C PRO A 59 7.25 -1.02 -9.75
N TRP A 60 6.56 -0.62 -10.81
CA TRP A 60 5.49 -1.41 -11.41
C TRP A 60 5.99 -2.64 -12.16
N GLN A 61 7.13 -2.54 -12.84
CA GLN A 61 7.83 -3.72 -13.39
C GLN A 61 8.12 -4.74 -12.30
N ARG A 62 8.59 -4.27 -11.13
CA ARG A 62 8.90 -5.13 -9.99
C ARG A 62 7.64 -5.72 -9.38
N GLU A 63 6.60 -4.93 -9.13
CA GLU A 63 5.33 -5.38 -8.54
C GLU A 63 4.61 -6.43 -9.40
N ASN A 64 4.66 -6.32 -10.74
CA ASN A 64 3.94 -7.19 -11.66
C ASN A 64 4.32 -8.67 -11.53
N GLY A 65 3.38 -9.54 -11.14
CA GLY A 65 3.54 -10.98 -11.09
C GLY A 65 2.93 -11.63 -9.84
N TYR A 66 3.41 -12.83 -9.52
CA TYR A 66 2.92 -13.67 -8.43
C TYR A 66 3.87 -13.60 -7.23
N TRP A 67 3.30 -13.42 -6.03
CA TRP A 67 4.02 -13.21 -4.79
C TRP A 67 3.48 -14.11 -3.69
N VAL A 68 4.39 -14.68 -2.90
CA VAL A 68 4.06 -15.50 -1.73
C VAL A 68 4.86 -14.99 -0.54
N GLY A 69 4.25 -15.00 0.65
CA GLY A 69 4.95 -14.55 1.85
C GLY A 69 4.28 -14.87 3.18
N ASP A 70 5.03 -14.57 4.24
CA ASP A 70 4.63 -14.73 5.63
C ASP A 70 4.26 -13.38 6.24
N TYR A 71 3.08 -13.30 6.84
CA TYR A 71 2.45 -12.07 7.26
C TYR A 71 2.14 -12.10 8.75
N THR A 72 2.11 -10.91 9.34
CA THR A 72 1.70 -10.70 10.73
C THR A 72 0.80 -9.47 10.77
N LEU A 73 -0.31 -9.57 11.49
CA LEU A 73 -1.21 -8.45 11.79
C LEU A 73 -1.22 -8.25 13.31
N LEU A 74 -0.94 -7.03 13.72
CA LEU A 74 -0.84 -6.59 15.10
C LEU A 74 -1.97 -5.62 15.41
N GLY A 75 -2.49 -5.69 16.64
CA GLY A 75 -3.40 -4.68 17.17
C GLY A 75 -2.69 -3.38 17.55
N ALA A 76 -3.47 -2.42 18.06
CA ALA A 76 -2.97 -1.12 18.51
C ALA A 76 -1.92 -1.20 19.62
N ASP A 77 -1.92 -2.29 20.39
CA ASP A 77 -0.96 -2.57 21.47
C ASP A 77 0.34 -3.23 20.98
N GLY A 78 0.46 -3.51 19.68
CA GLY A 78 1.61 -4.18 19.09
C GLY A 78 1.63 -5.69 19.30
N THR A 79 0.60 -6.29 19.90
CA THR A 79 0.45 -7.75 20.01
C THR A 79 -0.32 -8.29 18.80
N PRO A 80 -0.22 -9.60 18.48
CA PRO A 80 -1.01 -10.18 17.39
C PRO A 80 -2.50 -9.88 17.52
N GLN A 81 -3.10 -9.43 16.42
CA GLN A 81 -4.51 -9.05 16.40
C GLN A 81 -5.40 -10.24 16.79
N VAL A 82 -6.38 -9.97 17.65
CA VAL A 82 -7.42 -10.94 18.01
C VAL A 82 -8.76 -10.43 17.49
N SER A 83 -9.51 -11.29 16.80
CA SER A 83 -10.82 -10.95 16.26
C SER A 83 -11.91 -11.81 16.89
N SER A 84 -13.02 -11.19 17.25
CA SER A 84 -14.24 -11.89 17.68
C SER A 84 -15.07 -12.42 16.52
N ARG A 85 -14.80 -11.98 15.29
CA ARG A 85 -15.55 -12.35 14.06
C ARG A 85 -14.73 -13.21 13.10
N TRP A 86 -13.43 -13.28 13.30
CA TRP A 86 -12.50 -14.10 12.52
C TRP A 86 -11.69 -14.96 13.49
N PRO A 87 -12.13 -16.18 13.79
CA PRO A 87 -11.57 -17.01 14.86
C PRO A 87 -10.28 -17.72 14.43
N TYR A 88 -9.36 -17.04 13.74
CA TYR A 88 -8.09 -17.59 13.25
C TYR A 88 -6.92 -16.68 13.64
N GLN A 89 -5.70 -17.23 13.60
CA GLN A 89 -4.52 -16.55 14.12
C GLN A 89 -3.94 -15.55 13.13
N TYR A 90 -3.49 -14.40 13.65
CA TYR A 90 -2.90 -13.30 12.88
C TYR A 90 -1.39 -13.10 13.16
N ASP A 91 -0.80 -13.92 14.03
CA ASP A 91 0.61 -13.84 14.41
C ASP A 91 1.55 -14.33 13.30
N ASN A 92 1.20 -15.43 12.64
CA ASN A 92 1.89 -15.94 11.47
C ASN A 92 0.91 -16.61 10.50
N TYR A 93 0.59 -15.94 9.41
CA TYR A 93 -0.32 -16.42 8.38
C TYR A 93 0.30 -16.18 7.00
N GLN A 94 -0.16 -16.89 5.98
CA GLN A 94 0.42 -16.80 4.65
C GLN A 94 -0.43 -15.97 3.71
N GLY A 95 0.21 -15.33 2.74
CA GLY A 95 -0.51 -14.65 1.68
C GLY A 95 0.08 -14.88 0.31
N PHE A 96 -0.83 -14.82 -0.65
CA PHE A 96 -0.65 -15.18 -2.04
C PHE A 96 -1.27 -14.07 -2.86
N ILE A 97 -0.45 -13.32 -3.57
CA ILE A 97 -0.84 -12.10 -4.28
C ILE A 97 -0.44 -12.20 -5.74
N HIS A 98 -1.43 -12.08 -6.62
CA HIS A 98 -1.22 -11.82 -8.02
C HIS A 98 -1.48 -10.33 -8.27
N LEU A 99 -0.48 -9.60 -8.77
CA LEU A 99 -0.63 -8.24 -9.24
C LEU A 99 -0.30 -8.21 -10.73
N GLU A 100 -1.30 -7.90 -11.54
CA GLU A 100 -1.17 -7.81 -13.00
C GLU A 100 -1.19 -6.34 -13.42
N VAL A 101 -0.20 -5.92 -14.20
CA VAL A 101 -0.16 -4.60 -14.83
C VAL A 101 -0.68 -4.69 -16.27
N ILE A 102 -1.72 -3.92 -16.59
CA ILE A 102 -2.40 -3.90 -17.88
C ILE A 102 -2.45 -2.45 -18.39
N GLY A 103 -1.47 -2.06 -19.21
CA GLY A 103 -1.37 -0.69 -19.75
C GLY A 103 -1.28 0.35 -18.64
N ASN A 104 -2.33 1.18 -18.50
CA ASN A 104 -2.45 2.23 -17.49
C ASN A 104 -3.12 1.77 -16.18
N SER A 105 -3.36 0.47 -16.00
CA SER A 105 -4.12 -0.07 -14.87
C SER A 105 -3.42 -1.26 -14.21
N ILE A 106 -3.82 -1.56 -12.98
CA ILE A 106 -3.44 -2.78 -12.27
C ILE A 106 -4.67 -3.54 -11.80
N LYS A 107 -4.54 -4.86 -11.73
CA LYS A 107 -5.46 -5.75 -11.04
C LYS A 107 -4.71 -6.53 -9.99
N GLN A 108 -5.15 -6.44 -8.74
CA GLN A 108 -4.58 -7.17 -7.63
C GLN A 108 -5.59 -8.19 -7.11
N ARG A 109 -5.18 -9.46 -7.00
CA ARG A 109 -5.99 -10.58 -6.50
C ARG A 109 -5.19 -11.30 -5.42
N ASN A 110 -5.69 -11.21 -4.20
CA ASN A 110 -5.02 -11.75 -3.02
C ASN A 110 -5.85 -12.90 -2.44
N VAL A 111 -5.17 -13.87 -1.88
CA VAL A 111 -5.74 -14.80 -0.90
C VAL A 111 -4.81 -14.88 0.32
N PHE A 112 -5.39 -14.76 1.50
CA PHE A 112 -4.69 -14.83 2.79
C PHE A 112 -5.16 -16.08 3.52
N LEU A 113 -4.24 -16.96 3.89
CA LEU A 113 -4.51 -18.24 4.52
C LEU A 113 -4.11 -18.16 5.98
N TYR A 114 -5.05 -18.50 6.85
CA TYR A 114 -4.88 -18.43 8.29
C TYR A 114 -4.85 -19.84 8.88
N PRO A 115 -3.88 -20.15 9.74
CA PRO A 115 -3.84 -21.44 10.42
C PRO A 115 -5.04 -21.60 11.36
N PRO A 116 -5.37 -22.84 11.75
CA PRO A 116 -6.38 -23.11 12.76
C PRO A 116 -6.11 -22.30 14.03
N LYS A 117 -7.17 -21.89 14.74
CA LYS A 117 -7.02 -21.33 16.09
C LYS A 117 -6.26 -22.31 16.99
N LYS A 118 -5.56 -21.83 18.02
CA LYS A 118 -5.00 -22.72 19.04
C LYS A 118 -6.14 -23.45 19.76
N ALA A 119 -6.00 -24.76 19.94
CA ALA A 119 -7.06 -25.62 20.49
C ALA A 119 -7.48 -25.18 21.90
N GLU A 120 -6.54 -24.69 22.71
CA GLU A 120 -6.81 -24.17 24.07
C GLU A 120 -7.64 -22.87 24.08
N LEU A 121 -7.78 -22.21 22.93
CA LEU A 121 -8.61 -21.01 22.75
C LEU A 121 -9.94 -21.32 22.05
N CYS A 122 -10.25 -22.59 21.82
CA CYS A 122 -11.54 -23.04 21.32
C CYS A 122 -12.44 -23.43 22.50
N ASP A 123 -13.56 -22.73 22.65
CA ASP A 123 -14.62 -23.06 23.59
C ASP A 123 -15.93 -23.35 22.85
N GLU A 124 -16.98 -23.76 23.57
CA GLU A 124 -18.30 -24.08 23.01
C GLU A 124 -18.94 -22.90 22.26
N THR A 125 -18.48 -21.67 22.50
CA THR A 125 -18.97 -20.46 21.82
C THR A 125 -18.13 -20.06 20.62
N THR A 126 -16.93 -20.62 20.49
CA THR A 126 -16.00 -20.36 19.40
C THR A 126 -16.27 -21.32 18.26
N MET A 127 -17.14 -20.91 17.35
CA MET A 127 -17.36 -21.64 16.10
C MET A 127 -16.29 -21.24 15.08
N ALA A 128 -15.76 -22.21 14.34
CA ALA A 128 -15.02 -21.90 13.12
C ALA A 128 -15.96 -21.19 12.14
N LEU A 129 -15.40 -20.33 11.29
CA LEU A 129 -16.19 -19.77 10.19
C LEU A 129 -16.25 -20.82 9.07
N GLY A 130 -17.45 -21.07 8.55
CA GLY A 130 -17.67 -22.09 7.52
C GLY A 130 -17.93 -23.48 8.09
N ASN A 131 -17.52 -24.51 7.36
CA ASN A 131 -17.77 -25.91 7.71
C ASN A 131 -16.69 -26.52 8.60
N GLY A 132 -15.65 -25.76 8.93
CA GLY A 132 -14.51 -26.22 9.72
C GLY A 132 -14.83 -26.47 11.20
N ILE A 133 -13.84 -27.05 11.89
CA ILE A 133 -13.85 -27.26 13.34
C ILE A 133 -12.76 -26.38 13.96
N CYS A 134 -13.11 -25.63 15.02
CA CYS A 134 -12.15 -24.80 15.75
C CYS A 134 -11.00 -25.66 16.26
N GLY A 135 -9.76 -25.19 16.11
CA GLY A 135 -8.58 -25.94 16.57
C GLY A 135 -8.03 -26.93 15.56
N ILE A 136 -8.80 -27.24 14.51
CA ILE A 136 -8.48 -28.30 13.54
C ILE A 136 -8.32 -27.74 12.13
N ASN A 137 -9.26 -26.87 11.71
CA ASN A 137 -9.27 -26.30 10.36
C ASN A 137 -8.89 -24.83 10.41
N GLY A 138 -7.99 -24.42 9.51
CA GLY A 138 -7.76 -23.03 9.14
C GLY A 138 -8.86 -22.51 8.23
N ASN A 139 -8.68 -21.30 7.70
CA ASN A 139 -9.56 -20.73 6.69
C ASN A 139 -8.81 -19.65 5.89
N GLU A 140 -9.40 -19.13 4.84
CA GLU A 140 -8.82 -18.11 3.98
C GLU A 140 -9.77 -16.96 3.66
N LYS A 141 -9.20 -15.82 3.28
CA LYS A 141 -9.93 -14.66 2.77
C LYS A 141 -9.36 -14.21 1.45
N ILE A 142 -10.23 -13.75 0.58
CA ILE A 142 -9.83 -13.06 -0.63
C ILE A 142 -9.94 -11.54 -0.49
N PHE A 143 -9.12 -10.84 -1.25
CA PHE A 143 -9.17 -9.40 -1.42
C PHE A 143 -8.82 -9.05 -2.86
N SER A 144 -9.53 -8.06 -3.40
CA SER A 144 -9.29 -7.54 -4.75
C SER A 144 -9.14 -6.03 -4.71
N ALA A 145 -8.26 -5.51 -5.54
CA ALA A 145 -8.14 -4.07 -5.77
C ALA A 145 -7.78 -3.84 -7.23
N ASP A 146 -8.57 -2.99 -7.90
CA ASP A 146 -8.30 -2.54 -9.26
C ASP A 146 -8.04 -1.03 -9.18
N GLN A 147 -6.93 -0.59 -9.76
CA GLN A 147 -6.55 0.82 -9.78
C GLN A 147 -6.08 1.22 -11.18
N GLN A 148 -6.22 2.50 -11.51
CA GLN A 148 -5.85 3.06 -12.80
C GLN A 148 -5.04 4.35 -12.63
N ALA A 149 -4.23 4.69 -13.63
CA ALA A 149 -3.38 5.87 -13.63
C ALA A 149 -4.19 7.15 -13.42
N THR A 150 -3.71 7.98 -12.50
CA THR A 150 -4.25 9.33 -12.24
C THR A 150 -3.36 10.43 -12.81
N ASP A 151 -2.13 10.08 -13.19
CA ASP A 151 -1.17 10.97 -13.84
C ASP A 151 -0.16 10.19 -14.69
N CYS A 152 0.73 10.93 -15.36
CA CYS A 152 1.80 10.38 -16.19
C CYS A 152 3.06 10.04 -15.38
N ASN A 153 2.99 10.06 -14.04
CA ASN A 153 4.09 9.73 -13.15
C ASN A 153 3.95 8.34 -12.54
N GLY A 154 2.97 7.56 -13.02
CA GLY A 154 2.70 6.20 -12.55
C GLY A 154 1.91 6.15 -11.24
N ASN A 155 1.31 7.26 -10.80
CA ASN A 155 0.43 7.24 -9.63
C ASN A 155 -0.94 6.68 -10.01
N LEU A 156 -1.55 5.90 -9.12
CA LEU A 156 -2.82 5.21 -9.35
C LEU A 156 -3.87 5.59 -8.32
N ALA A 157 -5.14 5.41 -8.69
CA ALA A 157 -6.27 5.41 -7.77
C ALA A 157 -7.30 4.35 -8.18
N GLY A 158 -8.13 3.96 -7.22
CA GLY A 158 -9.22 3.01 -7.45
C GLY A 158 -10.16 2.96 -6.25
N PRO A 159 -11.32 2.29 -6.39
CA PRO A 159 -12.31 2.21 -5.32
C PRO A 159 -11.83 1.32 -4.17
N PHE A 160 -12.11 1.75 -2.93
CA PHE A 160 -12.02 0.89 -1.75
C PHE A 160 -13.33 0.90 -0.97
N GLU A 161 -14.00 -0.24 -0.93
CA GLU A 161 -15.27 -0.39 -0.24
C GLU A 161 -15.06 -0.69 1.25
N SER A 162 -15.58 0.17 2.12
CA SER A 162 -15.54 -0.02 3.56
C SER A 162 -16.68 0.70 4.25
N PHE A 163 -17.27 0.08 5.28
CA PHE A 163 -18.40 0.63 6.03
C PHE A 163 -19.60 1.07 5.16
N GLY A 164 -19.81 0.41 4.02
CA GLY A 164 -20.87 0.78 3.06
C GLY A 164 -20.58 2.07 2.29
N MET A 165 -19.32 2.50 2.24
CA MET A 165 -18.84 3.66 1.51
C MET A 165 -17.72 3.24 0.55
N THR A 166 -17.70 3.86 -0.63
CA THR A 166 -16.54 3.84 -1.51
C THR A 166 -15.60 4.97 -1.09
N LEU A 167 -14.36 4.62 -0.76
CA LEU A 167 -13.31 5.55 -0.37
C LEU A 167 -12.25 5.66 -1.47
N ASP A 168 -11.66 6.84 -1.60
CA ASP A 168 -10.58 7.08 -2.54
C ASP A 168 -9.29 6.44 -2.03
N THR A 169 -8.69 5.65 -2.91
CA THR A 169 -7.33 5.14 -2.71
C THR A 169 -6.36 5.94 -3.56
N HIS A 170 -5.15 6.12 -3.05
CA HIS A 170 -4.06 6.72 -3.80
C HIS A 170 -2.82 5.88 -3.64
N THR A 171 -2.22 5.49 -4.76
CA THR A 171 -0.97 4.76 -4.80
C THR A 171 0.07 5.61 -5.51
N THR A 172 1.17 5.93 -4.82
CA THR A 172 2.22 6.77 -5.37
C THR A 172 3.57 6.08 -5.39
N LEU A 173 4.39 6.45 -6.39
CA LEU A 173 5.76 5.99 -6.48
C LEU A 173 6.68 6.91 -5.66
N ILE A 174 7.56 6.33 -4.86
CA ILE A 174 8.59 7.04 -4.10
C ILE A 174 9.95 6.52 -4.56
N GLY A 175 10.57 7.22 -5.52
CA GLY A 175 11.78 6.73 -6.16
C GLY A 175 11.56 5.42 -6.93
N ASP A 176 12.62 4.64 -7.09
CA ASP A 176 12.63 3.44 -7.95
C ASP A 176 12.38 2.12 -7.22
N ASP A 177 12.13 2.17 -5.92
CA ASP A 177 12.06 0.97 -5.07
C ASP A 177 10.92 1.00 -4.05
N THR A 178 10.08 2.04 -4.07
CA THR A 178 9.05 2.20 -3.04
C THR A 178 7.71 2.59 -3.64
N VAL A 179 6.66 1.94 -3.17
CA VAL A 179 5.24 2.23 -3.50
C VAL A 179 4.51 2.56 -2.21
N LEU A 180 3.76 3.66 -2.20
CA LEU A 180 2.95 4.11 -1.07
C LEU A 180 1.48 4.05 -1.44
N TYR A 181 0.73 3.16 -0.79
CA TYR A 181 -0.72 3.07 -0.89
C TYR A 181 -1.38 3.74 0.32
N GLN A 182 -2.37 4.60 0.09
CA GLN A 182 -3.13 5.27 1.14
C GLN A 182 -4.63 5.18 0.86
N VAL A 183 -5.40 5.09 1.94
CA VAL A 183 -6.85 5.27 1.92
C VAL A 183 -7.22 6.40 2.87
N ARG A 184 -8.04 7.33 2.39
CA ARG A 184 -8.48 8.49 3.16
C ARG A 184 -9.99 8.50 3.34
N MET A 185 -10.40 9.02 4.48
CA MET A 185 -11.79 9.37 4.77
C MET A 185 -12.18 10.63 3.99
N PRO A 186 -13.50 10.89 3.78
CA PRO A 186 -13.96 12.09 3.07
C PRO A 186 -13.55 13.42 3.73
N ASP A 187 -13.25 13.42 5.03
CA ASP A 187 -12.73 14.57 5.77
C ASP A 187 -11.21 14.78 5.61
N GLY A 188 -10.55 13.96 4.79
CA GLY A 188 -9.11 13.97 4.53
C GLY A 188 -8.29 13.17 5.55
N GLY A 189 -8.91 12.65 6.60
CA GLY A 189 -8.27 11.82 7.61
C GLY A 189 -7.70 10.54 7.01
N ILE A 190 -6.49 10.14 7.42
CA ILE A 190 -5.91 8.87 6.99
C ILE A 190 -6.66 7.72 7.66
N MET A 191 -7.06 6.71 6.88
CA MET A 191 -7.68 5.49 7.38
C MET A 191 -6.72 4.31 7.26
N GLN A 192 -6.01 4.20 6.14
CA GLN A 192 -4.99 3.18 5.94
C GLN A 192 -3.77 3.78 5.24
N ASN A 193 -2.61 3.24 5.58
CA ASN A 193 -1.34 3.54 4.95
C ASN A 193 -0.60 2.22 4.73
N GLN A 194 -0.01 2.02 3.57
CA GLN A 194 0.87 0.89 3.30
C GLN A 194 2.07 1.35 2.50
N LEU A 195 3.26 1.03 3.01
CA LEU A 195 4.52 1.21 2.30
C LEU A 195 5.01 -0.14 1.82
N THR A 196 5.30 -0.25 0.52
CA THR A 196 5.96 -1.40 -0.10
C THR A 196 7.37 -1.01 -0.52
N THR A 197 8.36 -1.78 -0.09
CA THR A 197 9.76 -1.66 -0.52
C THR A 197 10.12 -2.85 -1.41
N LEU A 198 10.71 -2.58 -2.57
CA LEU A 198 10.96 -3.48 -3.69
C LEU A 198 12.45 -3.49 -4.07
N PRO A 199 13.32 -4.15 -3.28
CA PRO A 199 14.71 -4.33 -3.66
C PRO A 199 14.82 -5.11 -4.99
N PRO A 200 15.92 -4.94 -5.75
CA PRO A 200 16.10 -5.56 -7.07
C PRO A 200 16.54 -7.04 -6.97
N ASN A 201 15.84 -7.84 -6.18
CA ASN A 201 16.19 -9.25 -5.92
C ASN A 201 14.95 -10.15 -5.77
N ASP A 202 13.83 -9.76 -6.38
CA ASP A 202 12.56 -10.49 -6.33
C ASP A 202 12.04 -10.75 -4.91
N THR A 203 12.40 -9.88 -3.96
CA THR A 203 11.77 -9.82 -2.65
C THR A 203 11.05 -8.50 -2.47
N ARG A 204 10.07 -8.47 -1.58
CA ARG A 204 9.47 -7.22 -1.13
C ARG A 204 9.07 -7.30 0.33
N VAL A 205 9.07 -6.12 0.95
CA VAL A 205 8.59 -5.93 2.31
C VAL A 205 7.47 -4.93 2.25
N ARG A 206 6.37 -5.24 2.93
CA ARG A 206 5.27 -4.28 3.09
C ARG A 206 4.94 -4.09 4.55
N THR A 207 4.68 -2.84 4.91
CA THR A 207 4.15 -2.49 6.22
C THR A 207 2.90 -1.68 6.03
N ALA A 208 1.80 -2.08 6.67
CA ALA A 208 0.58 -1.30 6.65
C ALA A 208 0.14 -0.90 8.06
N GLN A 209 -0.45 0.28 8.19
CA GLN A 209 -1.01 0.80 9.42
C GLN A 209 -2.45 1.24 9.17
N GLY A 210 -3.32 0.97 10.15
CA GLY A 210 -4.70 1.43 10.17
C GLY A 210 -4.90 2.51 11.21
N PHE A 211 -5.80 3.44 10.90
CA PHE A 211 -6.15 4.55 11.75
C PHE A 211 -7.66 4.71 11.84
N PHE A 212 -8.14 5.11 13.02
CA PHE A 212 -9.52 5.49 13.25
C PHE A 212 -9.58 6.72 14.13
N ASN A 213 -10.26 7.77 13.68
CA ASN A 213 -10.30 9.08 14.34
C ASN A 213 -8.89 9.59 14.72
N GLY A 214 -7.92 9.42 13.80
CA GLY A 214 -6.52 9.82 13.99
C GLY A 214 -5.69 8.93 14.94
N ASN A 215 -6.28 7.89 15.54
CA ASN A 215 -5.57 6.97 16.42
C ASN A 215 -5.15 5.70 15.67
N PRO A 216 -3.94 5.16 15.90
CA PRO A 216 -3.53 3.89 15.31
C PRO A 216 -4.37 2.73 15.87
N THR A 217 -4.88 1.87 14.99
CA THR A 217 -5.73 0.73 15.37
C THR A 217 -5.09 -0.62 15.11
N TYR A 218 -4.21 -0.70 14.11
CA TYR A 218 -3.48 -1.92 13.79
C TYR A 218 -2.19 -1.59 13.02
N ALA A 219 -1.27 -2.54 12.99
CA ALA A 219 -0.11 -2.53 12.11
C ALA A 219 0.10 -3.92 11.51
N SER A 220 0.78 -4.03 10.38
CA SER A 220 1.05 -5.29 9.72
C SER A 220 2.43 -5.31 9.07
N TYR A 221 2.99 -6.50 8.92
CA TYR A 221 4.32 -6.71 8.36
C TYR A 221 4.32 -7.93 7.44
N TYR A 222 4.57 -7.71 6.16
CA TYR A 222 4.55 -8.71 5.10
C TYR A 222 5.95 -8.88 4.53
N ARG A 223 6.39 -10.13 4.38
CA ARG A 223 7.70 -10.51 3.84
C ARG A 223 7.47 -11.46 2.70
N GLU A 224 7.80 -11.05 1.48
CA GLU A 224 7.34 -11.73 0.28
C GLU A 224 8.49 -11.98 -0.69
N ARG A 225 8.33 -13.03 -1.48
CA ARG A 225 9.18 -13.33 -2.62
C ARG A 225 8.33 -13.54 -3.87
N LYS A 226 8.88 -13.17 -5.01
CA LYS A 226 8.28 -13.41 -6.30
C LYS A 226 8.44 -14.88 -6.67
N VAL A 227 7.42 -15.42 -7.34
CA VAL A 227 7.38 -16.81 -7.79
C VAL A 227 6.79 -16.89 -9.20
N THR A 228 6.98 -18.04 -9.83
CA THR A 228 6.22 -18.36 -11.05
C THR A 228 4.76 -18.67 -10.71
N GLU A 229 3.86 -18.55 -11.68
CA GLU A 229 2.45 -18.93 -11.51
C GLU A 229 2.28 -20.40 -11.08
N ALA A 230 3.02 -21.32 -11.71
CA ALA A 230 2.97 -22.74 -11.35
C ALA A 230 3.40 -22.99 -9.89
N GLU A 231 4.50 -22.33 -9.46
CA GLU A 231 4.96 -22.40 -8.08
C GLU A 231 3.95 -21.75 -7.12
N PHE A 232 3.31 -20.64 -7.51
CA PHE A 232 2.29 -19.97 -6.71
C PHE A 232 1.14 -20.91 -6.34
N PHE A 233 0.54 -21.58 -7.34
CA PHE A 233 -0.57 -22.50 -7.10
C PHE A 233 -0.14 -23.77 -6.39
N GLN A 234 1.08 -24.25 -6.64
CA GLN A 234 1.66 -25.36 -5.87
C GLN A 234 1.78 -25.01 -4.38
N LEU A 235 2.33 -23.83 -4.06
CA LEU A 235 2.50 -23.37 -2.68
C LEU A 235 1.15 -23.08 -2.01
N LEU A 236 0.19 -22.53 -2.75
CA LEU A 236 -1.17 -22.28 -2.26
C LEU A 236 -1.86 -23.59 -1.83
N ALA A 237 -1.77 -24.61 -2.68
CA ALA A 237 -2.30 -25.94 -2.36
C ALA A 237 -1.58 -26.57 -1.15
N ALA A 238 -0.26 -26.44 -1.07
CA ALA A 238 0.51 -26.94 0.07
C ALA A 238 0.12 -26.25 1.38
N ALA A 239 -0.04 -24.92 1.37
CA ALA A 239 -0.46 -24.15 2.53
C ALA A 239 -1.89 -24.50 2.99
N ARG A 240 -2.83 -24.68 2.04
CA ARG A 240 -4.19 -25.15 2.34
C ARG A 240 -4.18 -26.52 3.02
N ALA A 241 -3.35 -27.44 2.55
CA ALA A 241 -3.19 -28.75 3.16
C ALA A 241 -2.55 -28.67 4.55
N GLU A 242 -1.49 -27.85 4.72
CA GLU A 242 -0.82 -27.63 6.01
C GLU A 242 -1.78 -27.05 7.05
N TYR A 243 -2.59 -26.06 6.67
CA TYR A 243 -3.57 -25.42 7.55
C TYR A 243 -4.89 -26.18 7.62
N ASN A 244 -5.00 -27.31 6.93
CA ASN A 244 -6.19 -28.15 6.89
C ASN A 244 -7.45 -27.34 6.54
N ILE A 245 -7.33 -26.44 5.55
CA ILE A 245 -8.45 -25.63 5.03
C ILE A 245 -9.33 -26.54 4.18
N LEU A 246 -10.63 -26.52 4.42
CA LEU A 246 -11.58 -27.32 3.67
C LEU A 246 -11.77 -26.74 2.27
N GLU A 247 -11.90 -27.60 1.26
CA GLU A 247 -12.15 -27.16 -0.13
C GLU A 247 -13.42 -26.31 -0.25
N THR A 248 -14.42 -26.54 0.60
CA THR A 248 -15.66 -25.74 0.63
C THR A 248 -15.43 -24.30 1.07
N ASP A 249 -14.30 -24.01 1.72
CA ASP A 249 -13.95 -22.68 2.22
C ASP A 249 -12.97 -21.96 1.26
N TYR A 250 -12.51 -22.62 0.19
CA TYR A 250 -11.62 -22.01 -0.80
C TYR A 250 -12.27 -20.81 -1.48
N CYS A 251 -11.62 -19.65 -1.34
CA CYS A 251 -12.08 -18.34 -1.74
C CYS A 251 -13.51 -18.03 -1.25
N GLY A 252 -13.96 -18.67 -0.18
CA GLY A 252 -15.34 -18.59 0.28
C GLY A 252 -15.67 -17.29 1.00
N TYR A 253 -14.67 -16.56 1.49
CA TYR A 253 -14.85 -15.37 2.32
C TYR A 253 -14.09 -14.15 1.80
N ASP A 254 -14.73 -12.98 1.88
CA ASP A 254 -14.10 -11.70 1.60
C ASP A 254 -13.35 -11.12 2.82
N ASN A 255 -12.71 -9.96 2.64
CA ASN A 255 -11.97 -9.28 3.70
C ASN A 255 -12.86 -8.79 4.87
N THR A 256 -14.19 -8.75 4.69
CA THR A 256 -15.18 -8.39 5.73
C THR A 256 -15.77 -9.60 6.46
N ASN A 257 -15.27 -10.81 6.16
CA ASN A 257 -15.75 -12.11 6.65
C ASN A 257 -17.14 -12.49 6.11
N GLN A 258 -17.58 -11.94 4.99
CA GLN A 258 -18.83 -12.32 4.32
C GLN A 258 -18.56 -13.31 3.19
N PRO A 259 -19.57 -14.12 2.78
CA PRO A 259 -19.43 -14.99 1.62
C PRO A 259 -19.05 -14.21 0.37
N SER A 260 -17.96 -14.62 -0.29
CA SER A 260 -17.31 -13.85 -1.36
C SER A 260 -18.11 -13.73 -2.66
N GLN A 261 -19.11 -14.61 -2.86
CA GLN A 261 -19.88 -14.74 -4.10
C GLN A 261 -19.03 -15.02 -5.37
N THR A 262 -17.81 -15.54 -5.20
CA THR A 262 -16.92 -15.87 -6.31
C THR A 262 -16.24 -17.22 -6.08
N THR A 263 -15.70 -17.81 -7.15
CA THR A 263 -14.82 -18.98 -7.07
C THR A 263 -13.36 -18.56 -7.08
N CYS A 264 -12.45 -19.46 -6.71
CA CYS A 264 -11.02 -19.17 -6.86
C CYS A 264 -10.60 -18.99 -8.33
N ASP A 265 -11.20 -19.73 -9.25
CA ASP A 265 -10.88 -19.61 -10.67
C ASP A 265 -11.31 -18.23 -11.19
N ASP A 266 -12.52 -17.79 -10.86
CA ASP A 266 -13.02 -16.45 -11.22
C ASP A 266 -12.18 -15.34 -10.56
N HIS A 267 -11.82 -15.52 -9.28
CA HIS A 267 -11.01 -14.54 -8.54
C HIS A 267 -9.64 -14.35 -9.18
N PHE A 268 -8.96 -15.44 -9.55
CA PHE A 268 -7.64 -15.38 -10.18
C PHE A 268 -7.69 -15.22 -11.71
N GLY A 269 -8.88 -15.25 -12.33
CA GLY A 269 -9.03 -15.19 -13.78
C GLY A 269 -8.47 -16.43 -14.50
N LEU A 270 -8.52 -17.60 -13.85
CA LEU A 270 -8.03 -18.85 -14.42
C LEU A 270 -8.99 -19.37 -15.48
N ASP A 271 -8.58 -19.31 -16.75
CA ASP A 271 -9.35 -19.88 -17.84
C ASP A 271 -9.22 -21.41 -17.87
N ARG A 272 -10.19 -22.10 -17.25
CA ARG A 272 -10.30 -23.57 -17.31
C ARG A 272 -10.90 -24.10 -18.62
N SER A 273 -11.26 -23.23 -19.58
CA SER A 273 -11.80 -23.68 -20.87
C SER A 273 -10.74 -24.29 -21.79
N ALA A 274 -9.44 -24.12 -21.47
CA ALA A 274 -8.33 -24.73 -22.18
C ALA A 274 -8.07 -26.21 -21.81
N ASP A 275 -8.69 -26.72 -20.74
CA ASP A 275 -8.50 -28.08 -20.22
C ASP A 275 -9.68 -29.04 -20.53
N GLN A 276 -10.61 -28.64 -21.42
CA GLN A 276 -11.70 -29.50 -21.93
C GLN A 276 -11.51 -29.92 -23.39
#